data_AF-A0A2U3B6N8-F1
#
_entry.id   AF-A0A2U3B6N8-F1
#
_cell.length_a   1.000
_cell.length_b   1.000
_cell.length_c   1.000
_cell.angle_alpha   90.00
_cell.angle_beta   90.00
_cell.angle_gamma   90.00
#
_symmetry.space_group_name_H-M   'P 1'
#
loop_
_entity.id
_entity.type
_entity.pdbx_description
1 polymer ?
#
loop_
_entity_poly.entity_id
_entity_poly.type
_entity_poly.pdbx_seq_one_letter_code
_entity_poly.pdbx_strand_id
1 'polypeptide(L)'
;MTKTFYLMRHGETLFNVRRKIQGWCDSPLTENGIRQARETAQFFDDIELDHLYSSSAERACDTAELVTRNRMHYIRLKGLKEMNFGVYESESEDLHPEYSTRDSHYVQFGGESRQQLRERVVETCTNIMEQDDHQCVLAVSHSGACKQFLSHWHEPDEVLKNGIPNCCIFKYQYENKEFSLVDIFHITEYS
;
A
#
# COMPACT_ATOMS: atom_id res chain seq x y z
N MET A 1 -3.62 -8.84 -23.56
CA MET A 1 -3.40 -7.38 -23.55
C MET A 1 -2.83 -7.06 -22.20
N THR A 2 -1.63 -6.49 -22.19
CA THR A 2 -0.92 -6.15 -20.95
C THR A 2 -1.53 -4.89 -20.34
N LYS A 3 -1.94 -4.97 -19.06
CA LYS A 3 -2.46 -3.84 -18.29
C LYS A 3 -1.36 -3.30 -17.36
N THR A 4 -1.47 -2.04 -16.93
CA THR A 4 -0.56 -1.41 -15.97
C THR A 4 -1.26 -1.25 -14.62
N PHE A 5 -0.60 -1.67 -13.55
CA PHE A 5 -1.08 -1.54 -12.18
C PHE A 5 -0.05 -0.82 -11.32
N TYR A 6 -0.46 0.27 -10.70
CA TYR A 6 0.32 1.01 -9.71
C TYR A 6 -0.21 0.67 -8.31
N LEU A 7 0.67 0.22 -7.43
CA LEU A 7 0.36 0.03 -6.01
C LEU A 7 1.21 1.01 -5.19
N MET A 8 0.59 1.83 -4.36
CA MET A 8 1.26 2.93 -3.67
C MET A 8 1.08 2.84 -2.16
N ARG A 9 2.12 3.13 -1.37
CA ARG A 9 1.99 3.30 0.09
C ARG A 9 1.44 4.70 0.41
N HIS A 10 0.58 4.81 1.42
CA HIS A 10 0.14 6.10 1.96
C HIS A 10 1.29 7.03 2.43
N GLY A 11 1.01 8.34 2.52
CA GLY A 11 1.93 9.35 3.07
C GLY A 11 2.21 9.19 4.56
N GLU A 12 3.23 9.89 5.10
CA GLU A 12 3.59 9.82 6.52
C GLU A 12 2.42 10.18 7.45
N THR A 13 2.22 9.41 8.52
CA THR A 13 1.20 9.65 9.55
C THR A 13 1.78 10.02 10.91
N LEU A 14 0.95 10.56 11.80
CA LEU A 14 1.34 10.80 13.19
C LEU A 14 1.83 9.52 13.90
N PHE A 15 1.26 8.36 13.58
CA PHE A 15 1.72 7.09 14.14
C PHE A 15 3.05 6.63 13.56
N ASN A 16 3.36 6.93 12.30
CA ASN A 16 4.71 6.69 11.77
C ASN A 16 5.75 7.49 12.55
N VAL A 17 5.51 8.80 12.76
CA VAL A 17 6.44 9.67 13.53
C VAL A 17 6.58 9.20 14.98
N ARG A 18 5.49 8.71 15.57
CA ARG A 18 5.48 8.21 16.97
C ARG A 18 5.90 6.75 17.11
N ARG A 19 6.30 6.07 16.02
CA ARG A 19 6.65 4.64 16.01
C ARG A 19 5.56 3.78 16.65
N LYS A 20 4.32 3.95 16.20
CA LYS A 20 3.16 3.19 16.67
C LYS A 20 2.64 2.23 15.61
N ILE A 21 2.29 1.03 16.03
CA ILE A 21 1.70 0.00 15.19
C ILE A 21 0.31 0.48 14.75
N GLN A 22 0.14 0.77 13.47
CA GLN A 22 -1.11 1.38 12.99
C GLN A 22 -2.15 0.36 12.55
N GLY A 23 -1.78 -0.64 11.74
CA GLY A 23 -2.71 -1.67 11.29
C GLY A 23 -4.05 -1.13 10.77
N TRP A 24 -5.15 -1.58 11.36
CA TRP A 24 -6.51 -1.22 10.99
C TRP A 24 -7.04 0.05 11.67
N CYS A 25 -6.47 0.44 12.81
CA CYS A 25 -6.67 1.75 13.41
C CYS A 25 -6.02 2.83 12.54
N ASP A 26 -6.31 4.10 12.85
CA ASP A 26 -5.90 5.22 11.99
C ASP A 26 -5.31 6.39 12.77
N SER A 27 -4.56 7.20 12.03
CA SER A 27 -4.01 8.47 12.48
C SER A 27 -3.78 9.34 11.24
N PRO A 28 -4.01 10.65 11.35
CA PRO A 28 -3.98 11.53 10.20
C PRO A 28 -2.58 11.60 9.58
N LEU A 29 -2.54 11.98 8.30
CA LEU A 29 -1.31 12.39 7.65
C LEU A 29 -0.65 13.55 8.42
N THR A 30 0.67 13.59 8.44
CA THR A 30 1.42 14.77 8.91
C THR A 30 1.48 15.82 7.81
N GLU A 31 1.95 17.03 8.13
CA GLU A 31 2.26 18.04 7.11
C GLU A 31 3.28 17.51 6.08
N ASN A 32 4.26 16.72 6.54
CA ASN A 32 5.21 16.04 5.66
C ASN A 32 4.50 14.99 4.79
N GLY A 33 3.61 14.16 5.35
CA GLY A 33 2.82 13.19 4.58
C GLY A 33 1.95 13.83 3.50
N ILE A 34 1.34 14.98 3.80
CA ILE A 34 0.58 15.77 2.83
C ILE A 34 1.49 16.30 1.72
N ARG A 35 2.67 16.83 2.07
CA ARG A 35 3.67 17.30 1.09
C ARG A 35 4.13 16.14 0.20
N GLN A 36 4.47 15.00 0.77
CA GLN A 36 4.89 13.79 0.05
C GLN A 36 3.85 13.37 -0.99
N ALA A 37 2.57 13.32 -0.62
CA ALA A 37 1.50 12.94 -1.53
C ALA A 37 1.31 13.95 -2.68
N ARG A 38 1.44 15.26 -2.39
CA ARG A 38 1.34 16.33 -3.39
C ARG A 38 2.52 16.35 -4.36
N GLU A 39 3.74 16.13 -3.88
CA GLU A 39 4.92 15.99 -4.75
C GLU A 39 4.78 14.76 -5.65
N THR A 40 4.34 13.65 -5.08
CA THR A 40 4.09 12.40 -5.80
C THR A 40 3.02 12.56 -6.90
N ALA A 41 2.08 13.50 -6.77
CA ALA A 41 1.10 13.78 -7.81
C ALA A 41 1.73 14.11 -9.17
N GLN A 42 2.94 14.70 -9.18
CA GLN A 42 3.65 15.03 -10.43
C GLN A 42 4.04 13.79 -11.23
N PHE A 43 4.28 12.65 -10.57
CA PHE A 43 4.57 11.38 -11.24
C PHE A 43 3.43 10.95 -12.16
N PHE A 44 2.19 11.29 -11.80
CA PHE A 44 1.00 10.90 -12.56
C PHE A 44 0.52 11.99 -13.54
N ASP A 45 1.26 13.09 -13.73
CA ASP A 45 0.83 14.15 -14.66
C ASP A 45 0.84 13.70 -16.12
N ASP A 46 1.77 12.81 -16.50
CA ASP A 46 1.89 12.23 -17.84
C ASP A 46 1.34 10.79 -17.92
N ILE A 47 0.61 10.34 -16.90
CA ILE A 47 0.02 8.99 -16.83
C ILE A 47 -1.50 9.12 -16.81
N GLU A 48 -2.15 8.62 -17.86
CA GLU A 48 -3.61 8.52 -17.90
C GLU A 48 -4.07 7.32 -17.07
N LEU A 49 -4.46 7.57 -15.82
CA LEU A 49 -5.10 6.59 -14.96
C LEU A 49 -6.59 6.49 -15.33
N ASP A 50 -7.08 5.27 -15.55
CA ASP A 50 -8.52 5.04 -15.79
C ASP A 50 -9.28 4.75 -14.50
N HIS A 51 -8.66 4.09 -13.52
CA HIS A 51 -9.29 3.77 -12.25
C HIS A 51 -8.39 4.07 -11.05
N LEU A 52 -9.05 4.45 -9.94
CA LEU A 52 -8.42 4.73 -8.67
C LEU A 52 -9.10 3.93 -7.56
N TYR A 53 -8.29 3.23 -6.78
CA TYR A 53 -8.70 2.48 -5.62
C TYR A 53 -7.93 2.95 -4.40
N SER A 54 -8.56 2.84 -3.23
CA SER A 54 -7.88 3.09 -1.97
C SER A 54 -8.28 2.07 -0.92
N SER A 55 -7.34 1.76 -0.03
CA SER A 55 -7.67 1.18 1.25
C SER A 55 -8.73 2.01 1.95
N SER A 56 -9.65 1.34 2.65
CA SER A 56 -10.67 2.05 3.43
C SER A 56 -10.14 2.89 4.61
N ALA A 57 -8.84 2.85 4.92
CA ALA A 57 -8.22 3.72 5.92
C ALA A 57 -8.15 5.17 5.43
N GLU A 58 -8.45 6.13 6.30
CA GLU A 58 -8.47 7.57 6.01
C GLU A 58 -7.12 8.06 5.49
N ARG A 59 -6.00 7.68 6.12
CA ARG A 59 -4.64 8.02 5.63
C ARG A 59 -4.38 7.63 4.17
N ALA A 60 -4.95 6.52 3.71
CA ALA A 60 -4.81 6.05 2.33
C ALA A 60 -5.79 6.76 1.40
N CYS A 61 -7.00 7.08 1.89
CA CYS A 61 -7.99 7.88 1.18
C CYS A 61 -7.44 9.30 0.93
N ASP A 62 -6.96 9.97 1.98
CA ASP A 62 -6.34 11.30 1.89
C ASP A 62 -5.15 11.30 0.92
N THR A 63 -4.32 10.26 0.96
CA THR A 63 -3.20 10.14 0.01
C THR A 63 -3.71 9.98 -1.44
N ALA A 64 -4.75 9.18 -1.68
CA ALA A 64 -5.34 8.98 -3.00
C ALA A 64 -5.94 10.29 -3.56
N GLU A 65 -6.61 11.06 -2.71
CA GLU A 65 -7.16 12.37 -3.04
C GLU A 65 -6.06 13.37 -3.40
N LEU A 66 -5.01 13.44 -2.58
CA LEU A 66 -3.89 14.37 -2.79
C LEU A 66 -3.07 14.02 -4.04
N VAL A 67 -2.76 12.75 -4.25
CA VAL A 67 -1.92 12.30 -5.38
C VAL A 67 -2.63 12.47 -6.72
N THR A 68 -3.97 12.42 -6.73
CA THR A 68 -4.78 12.68 -7.94
C THR A 68 -5.36 14.10 -8.00
N ARG A 69 -4.97 14.97 -7.06
CA ARG A 69 -5.46 16.36 -6.95
C ARG A 69 -6.99 16.46 -6.95
N ASN A 70 -7.67 15.46 -6.36
CA ASN A 70 -9.12 15.32 -6.36
C ASN A 70 -9.79 15.32 -7.75
N ARG A 71 -9.06 14.92 -8.80
CA ARG A 71 -9.58 14.89 -10.18
C ARG A 71 -10.26 13.56 -10.55
N MET A 72 -10.12 12.54 -9.70
CA MET A 72 -10.67 11.21 -9.94
C MET A 72 -11.50 10.75 -8.73
N HIS A 73 -12.63 10.10 -9.02
CA HIS A 73 -13.33 9.34 -8.00
C HIS A 73 -12.56 8.05 -7.69
N TYR A 74 -12.61 7.61 -6.43
CA TYR A 74 -11.99 6.36 -6.01
C TYR A 74 -12.96 5.43 -5.30
N ILE A 75 -12.70 4.13 -5.41
CA ILE A 75 -13.45 3.10 -4.72
C ILE A 75 -12.66 2.63 -3.50
N ARG A 76 -13.31 2.61 -2.33
CA ARG A 76 -12.72 2.14 -1.08
C ARG A 76 -12.87 0.64 -0.93
N LEU A 77 -11.77 -0.08 -0.80
CA LEU A 77 -11.75 -1.54 -0.62
C LEU A 77 -11.09 -1.92 0.70
N LYS A 78 -11.78 -2.71 1.51
CA LYS A 78 -11.21 -3.28 2.76
C LYS A 78 -10.08 -4.27 2.47
N GLY A 79 -10.11 -4.92 1.31
CA GLY A 79 -9.07 -5.84 0.87
C GLY A 79 -7.69 -5.21 0.69
N LEU A 80 -7.61 -3.88 0.54
CA LEU A 80 -6.37 -3.10 0.46
C LEU A 80 -5.87 -2.59 1.82
N LYS A 81 -6.50 -2.96 2.96
CA LYS A 81 -6.02 -2.58 4.31
C LYS A 81 -4.70 -3.22 4.66
N GLU A 82 -3.97 -2.55 5.55
CA GLU A 82 -2.78 -3.09 6.23
C GLU A 82 -3.10 -4.38 7.00
N MET A 83 -2.05 -5.04 7.48
CA MET A 83 -2.14 -6.06 8.52
C MET A 83 -3.02 -5.60 9.70
N ASN A 84 -4.01 -6.39 10.09
CA ASN A 84 -4.67 -6.27 11.38
C ASN A 84 -3.72 -6.79 12.46
N PHE A 85 -3.31 -5.93 13.38
CA PHE A 85 -2.40 -6.31 14.47
C PHE A 85 -3.14 -6.67 15.77
N GLY A 86 -4.48 -6.65 15.77
CA GLY A 86 -5.29 -6.98 16.93
C GLY A 86 -5.04 -5.99 18.08
N VAL A 87 -4.86 -6.50 19.30
CA VAL A 87 -4.64 -5.64 20.48
C VAL A 87 -3.32 -4.84 20.47
N TYR A 88 -2.43 -5.09 19.50
CA TYR A 88 -1.17 -4.34 19.35
C TYR A 88 -1.37 -2.99 18.65
N GLU A 89 -2.52 -2.74 18.04
CA GLU A 89 -2.76 -1.48 17.36
C GLU A 89 -2.71 -0.30 18.33
N SER A 90 -2.12 0.80 17.88
CA SER A 90 -1.80 2.03 18.62
C SER A 90 -0.69 1.90 19.68
N GLU A 91 -0.16 0.70 19.92
CA GLU A 91 1.00 0.47 20.79
C GLU A 91 2.34 0.76 20.07
N SER A 92 3.45 0.76 20.82
CA SER A 92 4.79 0.97 20.26
C SER A 92 5.18 -0.14 19.28
N GLU A 93 5.79 0.23 18.16
CA GLU A 93 6.40 -0.71 17.19
C GLU A 93 7.50 -1.57 17.83
N ASP A 94 8.08 -1.13 18.95
CA ASP A 94 9.08 -1.90 19.69
C ASP A 94 8.48 -3.17 20.32
N LEU A 95 7.15 -3.28 20.42
CA LEU A 95 6.45 -4.49 20.85
C LEU A 95 6.30 -5.53 19.74
N HIS A 96 6.63 -5.19 18.50
CA HIS A 96 6.60 -6.20 17.45
C HIS A 96 7.54 -7.38 17.79
N PRO A 97 7.13 -8.64 17.56
CA PRO A 97 8.01 -9.80 17.75
C PRO A 97 9.22 -9.74 16.82
N GLU A 98 10.15 -10.68 16.93
CA GLU A 98 11.17 -10.85 15.89
C GLU A 98 10.51 -11.17 14.54
N TYR A 99 11.07 -10.63 13.44
CA TYR A 99 10.44 -10.78 12.11
C TYR A 99 10.21 -12.25 11.71
N SER A 100 11.10 -13.15 12.11
CA SER A 100 11.03 -14.60 11.88
C SER A 100 9.83 -15.27 12.56
N THR A 101 9.34 -14.70 13.67
CA THR A 101 8.26 -15.28 14.48
C THR A 101 6.91 -14.58 14.30
N ARG A 102 6.85 -13.46 13.57
CA ARG A 102 5.59 -12.68 13.41
C ARG A 102 4.52 -13.32 12.54
N ASP A 103 4.80 -14.43 11.85
CA ASP A 103 3.97 -14.92 10.75
C ASP A 103 2.49 -15.10 11.13
N SER A 104 2.23 -15.75 12.26
CA SER A 104 0.89 -15.94 12.83
C SER A 104 0.74 -15.33 14.22
N HIS A 105 1.74 -14.60 14.72
CA HIS A 105 1.79 -14.09 16.10
C HIS A 105 0.54 -13.31 16.49
N TYR A 106 0.03 -12.44 15.61
CA TYR A 106 -1.10 -11.56 15.93
C TYR A 106 -2.46 -12.25 15.92
N VAL A 107 -2.57 -13.47 15.35
CA VAL A 107 -3.84 -14.20 15.25
C VAL A 107 -4.42 -14.47 16.63
N GLN A 108 -3.58 -14.86 17.60
CA GLN A 108 -4.00 -15.10 18.99
C GLN A 108 -4.46 -13.82 19.72
N PHE A 109 -4.21 -12.65 19.13
CA PHE A 109 -4.52 -11.33 19.64
C PHE A 109 -5.65 -10.63 18.86
N GLY A 110 -6.38 -11.38 18.02
CA GLY A 110 -7.46 -10.85 17.17
C GLY A 110 -6.99 -10.17 15.89
N GLY A 111 -5.71 -10.28 15.56
CA GLY A 111 -5.12 -9.81 14.30
C GLY A 111 -5.16 -10.86 13.19
N GLU A 112 -4.39 -10.63 12.13
CA GLU A 112 -4.24 -11.55 11.00
C GLU A 112 -2.81 -12.11 10.88
N SER A 113 -2.68 -13.26 10.24
CA SER A 113 -1.38 -13.80 9.80
C SER A 113 -0.88 -13.09 8.55
N ARG A 114 0.41 -13.22 8.24
CA ARG A 114 0.97 -12.74 6.96
C ARG A 114 0.33 -13.42 5.76
N GLN A 115 0.02 -14.71 5.88
CA GLN A 115 -0.67 -15.44 4.83
C GLN A 115 -2.07 -14.87 4.57
N GLN A 116 -2.86 -14.60 5.63
CA GLN A 116 -4.18 -13.99 5.49
C GLN A 116 -4.12 -12.60 4.84
N LEU A 117 -3.16 -11.76 5.25
CA LEU A 117 -2.93 -10.47 4.60
C LEU A 117 -2.60 -10.65 3.11
N ARG A 118 -1.67 -11.57 2.79
CA ARG A 118 -1.21 -11.84 1.42
C ARG A 118 -2.34 -12.32 0.52
N GLU A 119 -3.08 -13.33 0.95
CA GLU A 119 -4.21 -13.87 0.20
C GLU A 119 -5.24 -12.76 -0.09
N ARG A 120 -5.62 -12.01 0.94
CA ARG A 120 -6.58 -10.90 0.82
C ARG A 120 -6.12 -9.81 -0.15
N VAL A 121 -4.88 -9.35 -0.06
CA VAL A 121 -4.39 -8.27 -0.92
C VAL A 121 -4.19 -8.75 -2.36
N VAL A 122 -3.69 -9.97 -2.57
CA VAL A 122 -3.49 -10.54 -3.90
C VAL A 122 -4.84 -10.76 -4.59
N GLU A 123 -5.81 -11.36 -3.90
CA GLU A 123 -7.17 -11.54 -4.41
C GLU A 123 -7.79 -10.19 -4.80
N THR A 124 -7.68 -9.19 -3.93
CA THR A 124 -8.25 -7.86 -4.18
C THR A 124 -7.62 -7.19 -5.40
N CYS A 125 -6.29 -7.15 -5.50
CA CYS A 125 -5.60 -6.55 -6.65
C CYS A 125 -5.87 -7.30 -7.95
N THR A 126 -5.93 -8.64 -7.89
CA THR A 126 -6.28 -9.48 -9.05
C THR A 126 -7.70 -9.16 -9.53
N ASN A 127 -8.67 -9.10 -8.62
CA ASN A 127 -10.05 -8.78 -8.96
C ASN A 127 -10.22 -7.38 -9.57
N ILE A 128 -9.40 -6.40 -9.15
CA ILE A 128 -9.33 -5.07 -9.77
C ILE A 128 -8.84 -5.21 -11.22
N MET A 129 -7.73 -5.90 -11.45
CA MET A 129 -7.13 -5.98 -12.79
C MET A 129 -7.82 -6.94 -13.75
N GLU A 130 -8.67 -7.84 -13.26
CA GLU A 130 -9.53 -8.71 -14.09
C GLU A 130 -10.75 -7.97 -14.67
N GLN A 131 -11.06 -6.75 -14.23
CA GLN A 131 -12.15 -5.96 -14.84
C GLN A 131 -11.79 -5.56 -16.27
N ASP A 132 -12.73 -5.72 -17.21
CA ASP A 132 -12.48 -5.55 -18.65
C ASP A 132 -12.09 -4.11 -19.03
N ASP A 133 -12.62 -3.11 -18.33
CA ASP A 133 -12.41 -1.68 -18.55
C ASP A 133 -11.18 -1.10 -17.82
N HIS A 134 -10.42 -1.93 -17.11
CA HIS A 134 -9.21 -1.50 -16.38
C HIS A 134 -7.97 -1.70 -17.25
N GLN A 135 -7.23 -0.63 -17.56
CA GLN A 135 -5.99 -0.70 -18.35
C GLN A 135 -4.79 -0.09 -17.61
N CYS A 136 -4.99 0.96 -16.83
CA CYS A 136 -3.98 1.73 -16.10
C CYS A 136 -4.58 2.18 -14.77
N VAL A 137 -4.32 1.40 -13.72
CA VAL A 137 -5.01 1.53 -12.45
C VAL A 137 -4.04 1.93 -11.34
N LEU A 138 -4.46 2.82 -10.44
CA LEU A 138 -3.76 3.12 -9.19
C LEU A 138 -4.53 2.58 -7.99
N ALA A 139 -3.85 1.87 -7.09
CA ALA A 139 -4.37 1.48 -5.79
C ALA A 139 -3.47 2.03 -4.67
N VAL A 140 -4.05 2.76 -3.71
CA VAL A 140 -3.34 3.25 -2.52
C VAL A 140 -3.57 2.33 -1.32
N SER A 141 -2.47 1.88 -0.70
CA SER A 141 -2.42 0.86 0.35
C SER A 141 -1.32 1.19 1.39
N HIS A 142 -0.73 0.16 2.00
CA HIS A 142 0.13 0.25 3.19
C HIS A 142 1.42 -0.56 3.00
N SER A 143 2.44 -0.33 3.83
CA SER A 143 3.75 -0.97 3.64
C SER A 143 3.69 -2.49 3.75
N GLY A 144 2.97 -3.03 4.75
CA GLY A 144 2.85 -4.49 4.92
C GLY A 144 2.08 -5.13 3.77
N ALA A 145 0.98 -4.51 3.34
CA ALA A 145 0.20 -4.95 2.19
C ALA A 145 1.01 -4.93 0.88
N CYS A 146 1.69 -3.83 0.56
CA CYS A 146 2.56 -3.74 -0.63
C CYS A 146 3.68 -4.78 -0.58
N LYS A 147 4.30 -4.96 0.59
CA LYS A 147 5.34 -5.97 0.80
C LYS A 147 4.83 -7.39 0.53
N GLN A 148 3.68 -7.77 1.09
CA GLN A 148 3.13 -9.10 0.88
C GLN A 148 2.68 -9.33 -0.56
N PHE A 149 2.14 -8.31 -1.22
CA PHE A 149 1.79 -8.37 -2.63
C PHE A 149 3.04 -8.57 -3.51
N LEU A 150 4.09 -7.77 -3.30
CA LEU A 150 5.37 -7.94 -3.98
C LEU A 150 5.94 -9.35 -3.77
N SER A 151 6.03 -9.80 -2.52
CA SER A 151 6.57 -11.11 -2.16
C SER A 151 5.77 -12.30 -2.70
N HIS A 152 4.54 -12.09 -3.20
CA HIS A 152 3.76 -13.17 -3.83
C HIS A 152 4.21 -13.41 -5.27
N TRP A 153 4.54 -12.34 -5.99
CA TRP A 153 4.89 -12.39 -7.41
C TRP A 153 6.41 -12.42 -7.67
N HIS A 154 7.21 -11.92 -6.73
CA HIS A 154 8.66 -11.81 -6.86
C HIS A 154 9.39 -12.17 -5.58
N GLU A 155 10.58 -12.73 -5.71
CA GLU A 155 11.51 -12.87 -4.58
C GLU A 155 11.89 -11.46 -4.08
N PRO A 156 11.67 -11.13 -2.80
CA PRO A 156 11.72 -9.75 -2.28
C PRO A 156 13.11 -9.10 -2.20
N ASP A 157 14.14 -9.67 -2.82
CA ASP A 157 15.52 -9.29 -2.52
C ASP A 157 16.02 -8.03 -3.27
N GLU A 158 16.74 -7.20 -2.50
CA GLU A 158 17.15 -5.80 -2.69
C GLU A 158 16.09 -4.75 -2.36
N VAL A 159 14.87 -4.82 -2.90
CA VAL A 159 13.83 -3.79 -2.75
C VAL A 159 13.46 -3.50 -1.28
N LEU A 160 13.43 -4.54 -0.44
CA LEU A 160 12.90 -4.44 0.92
C LEU A 160 13.97 -4.25 1.99
N LYS A 161 15.26 -4.19 1.63
CA LYS A 161 16.37 -4.06 2.60
C LYS A 161 16.22 -2.84 3.51
N ASN A 162 15.71 -1.72 2.97
CA ASN A 162 15.55 -0.46 3.70
C ASN A 162 14.08 -0.15 4.08
N GLY A 163 13.17 -1.12 3.91
CA GLY A 163 11.74 -0.88 4.04
C GLY A 163 11.13 -0.17 2.82
N ILE A 164 9.83 0.10 2.89
CA ILE A 164 9.08 0.79 1.84
C ILE A 164 8.78 2.20 2.35
N PRO A 165 9.37 3.28 1.81
CA PRO A 165 9.12 4.63 2.29
C PRO A 165 7.68 5.09 2.00
N ASN A 166 7.24 6.15 2.69
CA ASN A 166 5.93 6.74 2.44
C ASN A 166 5.83 7.25 1.00
N CYS A 167 4.64 7.15 0.40
CA CYS A 167 4.40 7.48 -1.01
C CYS A 167 5.21 6.68 -2.05
N CYS A 168 5.91 5.61 -1.66
CA CYS A 168 6.55 4.69 -2.61
C CYS A 168 5.51 4.10 -3.57
N ILE A 169 5.83 4.07 -4.86
CA ILE A 169 4.99 3.50 -5.92
C ILE A 169 5.66 2.26 -6.48
N PHE A 170 4.92 1.17 -6.59
CA PHE A 170 5.30 -0.03 -7.32
C PHE A 170 4.53 -0.04 -8.63
N LYS A 171 5.24 -0.20 -9.75
CA LYS A 171 4.62 -0.37 -11.08
C LYS A 171 4.70 -1.82 -11.48
N TYR A 172 3.56 -2.39 -11.82
CA TYR A 172 3.43 -3.74 -12.34
C TYR A 172 2.82 -3.73 -13.74
N GLN A 173 3.20 -4.72 -14.54
CA GLN A 173 2.42 -5.18 -15.68
C GLN A 173 1.55 -6.36 -15.25
N TYR A 174 0.32 -6.41 -15.74
CA TYR A 174 -0.62 -7.51 -15.50
C TYR A 174 -1.01 -8.16 -16.81
N GLU A 175 -0.69 -9.45 -16.94
CA GLU A 175 -1.01 -10.27 -18.11
C GLU A 175 -1.14 -11.74 -17.70
N ASN A 176 -2.06 -12.48 -18.34
CA ASN A 176 -2.31 -13.90 -18.06
C ASN A 176 -2.53 -14.24 -16.57
N LYS A 177 -3.18 -13.32 -15.83
CA LYS A 177 -3.43 -13.40 -14.39
C LYS A 177 -2.22 -13.30 -13.49
N GLU A 178 -1.09 -12.84 -14.03
CA GLU A 178 0.15 -12.67 -13.28
C GLU A 178 0.55 -11.19 -13.24
N PHE A 179 1.09 -10.76 -12.10
CA PHE A 179 1.70 -9.44 -11.97
C PHE A 179 3.22 -9.57 -12.11
N SER A 180 3.80 -8.73 -12.95
CA SER A 180 5.25 -8.61 -13.12
C SER A 180 5.69 -7.20 -12.72
N LEU A 181 6.56 -7.09 -11.72
CA LEU A 181 7.15 -5.83 -11.28
C LEU A 181 8.01 -5.27 -12.41
N VAL A 182 7.73 -4.02 -12.78
CA VAL A 182 8.49 -3.28 -13.78
C VAL A 182 9.48 -2.35 -13.10
N ASP A 183 9.03 -1.59 -12.10
CA ASP A 183 9.85 -0.56 -11.45
C ASP A 183 9.27 -0.13 -10.09
N ILE A 184 10.09 0.55 -9.29
CA ILE A 184 9.73 1.10 -7.98
C ILE A 184 10.23 2.54 -7.90
N PHE A 185 9.33 3.46 -7.56
CA PHE A 185 9.60 4.88 -7.56
C PHE A 185 9.59 5.47 -6.14
N HIS A 186 10.67 6.18 -5.81
CA HIS A 186 10.92 6.85 -4.54
C HIS A 186 10.98 8.37 -4.77
N ILE A 187 9.81 9.01 -4.96
CA ILE A 187 9.73 10.40 -5.43
C ILE A 187 10.24 11.40 -4.37
N THR A 188 10.01 11.11 -3.09
CA THR A 188 10.17 12.07 -1.99
C THR A 188 11.47 11.90 -1.20
N GLU A 189 12.41 11.07 -1.66
CA GLU A 189 13.71 10.85 -0.99
C GLU A 189 14.81 11.80 -1.48
N TYR A 190 14.54 12.59 -2.51
CA TYR A 190 15.51 13.49 -3.16
C TYR A 190 15.12 14.98 -3.10
N SER A 191 14.06 15.34 -2.37
CA SER A 191 13.57 16.72 -2.18
C SER A 191 14.05 17.37 -0.88
#